data_AF-A0AAD5UEW8-F1
#
_entry.id   AF-A0AAD5UEW8-F1
#
_cell.length_a   1.000
_cell.length_b   1.000
_cell.length_c   1.000
_cell.angle_alpha   90.00
_cell.angle_beta   90.00
_cell.angle_gamma   90.00
#
_symmetry.space_group_name_H-M   'P 1'
#
loop_
_entity.id
_entity.type
_entity.pdbx_description
1 polymer ?
#
loop_
_entity_poly.entity_id
_entity_poly.type
_entity_poly.pdbx_seq_one_letter_code
_entity_poly.pdbx_strand_id
1 'polypeptide(L)'
;MEESLYTTDYTFVQSKYSCIKSFYPLHVLMAYIIGLSGIMCMVTRLVPSIQWMHVWFGRIYILAMLWATAFSLLIYNTGLPTGVLFSFLWVMGGLTIGWLAISIHSVLIGNKAMSNLSKRIAQDGLDQKSSIKDLIAIEKQAITRSKTILQRIFSLKTLHGCLMFTSWINISGRIGVTNPGDEFECYAYPAYKPIATSRFNGTGTANNITLIPPKDPNYSKAPWAYREAQWAVMLSLGPLSVAFLIAVFYAVTINQATKKSNPNQSTVVLLLPEDQ
;
A
#
# COMPACT_ATOMS: atom_id res chain seq x y z
N MET A 1 -36.60 -3.69 -9.20
CA MET A 1 -36.10 -2.75 -10.23
C MET A 1 -36.70 -1.36 -10.03
N GLU A 2 -38.01 -1.27 -9.74
CA GLU A 2 -38.71 -0.01 -9.44
C GLU A 2 -38.10 0.79 -8.30
N GLU A 3 -37.71 0.17 -7.18
CA GLU A 3 -37.10 0.90 -6.06
C GLU A 3 -35.82 1.67 -6.43
N SER A 4 -35.04 1.18 -7.41
CA SER A 4 -33.81 1.87 -7.84
C SER A 4 -34.07 3.20 -8.54
N LEU A 5 -35.30 3.45 -9.02
CA LEU A 5 -35.71 4.71 -9.63
C LEU A 5 -35.99 5.79 -8.59
N TYR A 6 -36.28 5.41 -7.34
CA TYR A 6 -36.69 6.33 -6.28
C TYR A 6 -35.60 6.59 -5.24
N THR A 7 -34.42 5.97 -5.37
CA THR A 7 -33.29 6.16 -4.44
C THR A 7 -31.94 6.40 -5.15
N THR A 8 -31.06 7.13 -4.46
CA THR A 8 -29.62 7.29 -4.79
C THR A 8 -28.73 6.29 -4.06
N ASP A 9 -29.30 5.42 -3.22
CA ASP A 9 -28.53 4.52 -2.37
C ASP A 9 -27.91 3.36 -3.15
N TYR A 10 -28.49 3.03 -4.32
CA TYR A 10 -27.93 2.05 -5.24
C TYR A 10 -28.37 2.32 -6.68
N THR A 11 -27.61 1.79 -7.64
CA THR A 11 -27.92 1.88 -9.08
C THR A 11 -27.65 0.56 -9.78
N PHE A 12 -28.51 0.19 -10.73
CA PHE A 12 -28.35 -0.98 -11.59
C PHE A 12 -28.02 -0.57 -13.03
N VAL A 13 -27.15 -1.35 -13.68
CA VAL A 13 -26.90 -1.28 -15.13
C VAL A 13 -27.03 -2.70 -15.67
N GLN A 14 -27.91 -2.91 -16.66
CA GLN A 14 -28.17 -4.23 -17.26
C GLN A 14 -28.46 -5.32 -16.20
N SER A 15 -29.32 -5.01 -15.23
CA SER A 15 -29.73 -5.90 -14.12
C SER A 15 -28.61 -6.28 -13.13
N LYS A 16 -27.45 -5.62 -13.17
CA LYS A 16 -26.33 -5.81 -12.22
C LYS A 16 -26.17 -4.59 -11.32
N TYR A 17 -25.79 -4.80 -10.06
CA TYR A 17 -25.41 -3.71 -9.16
C TYR A 17 -24.22 -2.95 -9.77
N SER A 18 -24.36 -1.64 -9.93
CA SER A 18 -23.29 -0.75 -10.35
C SER A 18 -22.68 -0.06 -9.13
N CYS A 19 -23.53 0.54 -8.29
CA CYS A 19 -23.10 1.30 -7.11
C CYS A 19 -24.00 1.03 -5.92
N ILE A 20 -23.42 1.01 -4.70
CA ILE A 20 -24.09 0.87 -3.42
C ILE A 20 -23.49 1.89 -2.44
N LYS A 21 -24.21 2.97 -2.16
CA LYS A 21 -23.78 4.11 -1.33
C LYS A 21 -23.34 3.71 0.08
N SER A 22 -23.94 2.68 0.69
CA SER A 22 -23.60 2.22 2.04
C SER A 22 -22.17 1.70 2.18
N PHE A 23 -21.50 1.33 1.08
CA PHE A 23 -20.11 0.92 1.08
C PHE A 23 -19.12 2.08 0.97
N TYR A 24 -19.58 3.29 0.62
CA TYR A 24 -18.73 4.49 0.59
C TYR A 24 -18.09 4.81 1.96
N PRO A 25 -18.83 4.89 3.09
CA PRO A 25 -18.21 5.14 4.38
C PRO A 25 -17.24 4.02 4.80
N LEU A 26 -17.51 2.77 4.43
CA LEU A 26 -16.59 1.65 4.69
C LEU A 26 -15.30 1.79 3.87
N HIS A 27 -15.40 2.17 2.59
CA HIS A 27 -14.25 2.48 1.75
C HIS A 27 -13.40 3.61 2.35
N VAL A 28 -14.03 4.70 2.76
CA VAL A 28 -13.35 5.85 3.40
C VAL A 28 -12.69 5.43 4.70
N LEU A 29 -13.38 4.70 5.57
CA LEU A 29 -12.82 4.17 6.82
C LEU A 29 -11.56 3.31 6.55
N MET A 30 -11.62 2.41 5.57
CA MET A 30 -10.46 1.59 5.21
C MET A 30 -9.31 2.46 4.67
N ALA A 31 -9.59 3.50 3.88
CA ALA A 31 -8.58 4.46 3.44
C ALA A 31 -7.87 5.14 4.63
N TYR A 32 -8.61 5.58 5.65
CA TYR A 32 -8.01 6.11 6.88
C TYR A 32 -7.14 5.09 7.62
N ILE A 33 -7.61 3.84 7.76
CA ILE A 33 -6.82 2.77 8.37
C ILE A 33 -5.52 2.52 7.59
N ILE A 34 -5.57 2.50 6.26
CA ILE A 34 -4.39 2.40 5.38
C ILE A 34 -3.42 3.56 5.64
N GLY A 35 -3.94 4.79 5.69
CA GLY A 35 -3.16 6.00 5.98
C GLY A 35 -2.38 5.86 7.29
N LEU A 36 -3.09 5.60 8.38
CA LEU A 36 -2.52 5.51 9.74
C LEU A 36 -1.59 4.30 9.90
N SER A 37 -2.00 3.12 9.44
CA SER A 37 -1.20 1.89 9.53
C SER A 37 0.11 1.99 8.74
N GLY A 38 0.11 2.67 7.58
CA GLY A 38 1.32 2.95 6.81
C GLY A 38 2.31 3.85 7.54
N ILE A 39 1.83 4.94 8.17
CA ILE A 39 2.66 5.80 9.01
C ILE A 39 3.26 5.00 10.18
N MET A 40 2.44 4.22 10.88
CA MET A 40 2.89 3.38 11.99
C MET A 40 3.92 2.33 11.54
N CYS A 41 3.77 1.75 10.35
CA CYS A 41 4.78 0.87 9.74
C CYS A 41 6.14 1.57 9.54
N MET A 42 6.14 2.84 9.13
CA MET A 42 7.38 3.62 8.95
C MET A 42 8.01 3.97 10.31
N VAL A 43 7.21 4.44 11.27
CA VAL A 43 7.69 4.79 12.62
C VAL A 43 8.29 3.57 13.34
N THR A 44 7.61 2.43 13.30
CA THR A 44 8.10 1.18 13.90
C THR A 44 9.39 0.66 13.27
N ARG A 45 9.77 1.13 12.07
CA ARG A 45 11.08 0.83 11.48
C ARG A 45 12.21 1.73 11.96
N LEU A 46 11.89 2.94 12.39
CA LEU A 46 12.87 3.90 12.90
C LEU A 46 13.17 3.68 14.38
N VAL A 47 12.21 3.13 15.14
CA VAL A 47 12.32 2.94 16.59
C VAL A 47 12.50 1.45 16.92
N PRO A 48 13.72 0.99 17.31
CA PRO A 48 14.00 -0.43 17.52
C PRO A 48 13.13 -1.09 18.60
N SER A 49 12.75 -0.37 19.66
CA SER A 49 11.98 -0.90 20.79
C SER A 49 10.57 -1.39 20.39
N ILE A 50 9.98 -0.79 19.36
CA ILE A 50 8.63 -1.13 18.86
C ILE A 50 8.68 -1.82 17.50
N GLN A 51 9.85 -2.26 17.04
CA GLN A 51 10.01 -2.87 15.72
C GLN A 51 9.18 -4.14 15.53
N TRP A 52 8.91 -4.86 16.62
CA TRP A 52 8.04 -6.04 16.60
C TRP A 52 6.61 -5.72 16.12
N MET A 53 6.12 -4.49 16.36
CA MET A 53 4.79 -4.04 15.94
C MET A 53 4.69 -3.82 14.43
N HIS A 54 5.81 -3.62 13.73
CA HIS A 54 5.85 -3.39 12.29
C HIS A 54 5.10 -4.47 11.50
N VAL A 55 5.24 -5.73 11.91
CA VAL A 55 4.57 -6.86 11.24
C VAL A 55 3.05 -6.79 11.41
N TRP A 56 2.57 -6.36 12.58
CA TRP A 56 1.14 -6.24 12.86
C TRP A 56 0.51 -5.09 12.09
N PHE A 57 1.13 -3.90 12.10
CA PHE A 57 0.67 -2.79 11.28
C PHE A 57 0.74 -3.10 9.79
N GLY A 58 1.76 -3.86 9.35
CA GLY A 58 1.89 -4.30 7.96
C GLY A 58 0.74 -5.22 7.54
N ARG A 59 0.28 -6.11 8.43
CA ARG A 59 -0.89 -6.97 8.18
C ARG A 59 -2.18 -6.16 8.10
N ILE A 60 -2.39 -5.24 9.04
CA ILE A 60 -3.56 -4.34 9.06
C ILE A 60 -3.59 -3.51 7.76
N TYR A 61 -2.44 -2.95 7.36
CA TYR A 61 -2.28 -2.20 6.13
C TYR A 61 -2.70 -3.00 4.89
N ILE A 62 -2.21 -4.24 4.74
CA ILE A 62 -2.55 -5.10 3.59
C ILE A 62 -4.04 -5.45 3.60
N LEU A 63 -4.59 -5.86 4.75
CA LEU A 63 -6.01 -6.20 4.84
C LEU A 63 -6.90 -5.00 4.51
N ALA A 64 -6.58 -3.82 5.05
CA ALA A 64 -7.31 -2.60 4.76
C ALA A 64 -7.21 -2.22 3.27
N MET A 65 -6.05 -2.39 2.62
CA MET A 65 -5.89 -2.19 1.17
C MET A 65 -6.80 -3.11 0.35
N LEU A 66 -6.88 -4.40 0.71
CA LEU A 66 -7.73 -5.37 0.02
C LEU A 66 -9.22 -5.01 0.17
N TRP A 67 -9.66 -4.68 1.39
CA TRP A 67 -11.04 -4.28 1.66
C TRP A 67 -11.40 -2.94 1.04
N ALA A 68 -10.51 -1.94 1.07
CA ALA A 68 -10.72 -0.67 0.38
C ALA A 68 -10.92 -0.89 -1.12
N THR A 69 -10.11 -1.74 -1.74
CA THR A 69 -10.23 -2.09 -3.17
C THR A 69 -11.56 -2.81 -3.44
N ALA A 70 -11.95 -3.78 -2.60
CA ALA A 70 -13.23 -4.46 -2.72
C ALA A 70 -14.42 -3.49 -2.61
N PHE A 71 -14.42 -2.60 -1.63
CA PHE A 71 -15.49 -1.61 -1.46
C PHE A 71 -15.53 -0.59 -2.61
N SER A 72 -14.38 -0.20 -3.16
CA SER A 72 -14.35 0.68 -4.34
C SER A 72 -14.98 0.04 -5.59
N LEU A 73 -14.91 -1.29 -5.71
CA LEU A 73 -15.61 -2.04 -6.75
C LEU A 73 -17.13 -2.14 -6.50
N LEU A 74 -17.63 -1.71 -5.35
CA LEU A 74 -19.07 -1.69 -5.04
C LEU A 74 -19.69 -0.29 -5.13
N ILE A 75 -18.88 0.76 -5.32
CA ILE A 75 -19.32 2.15 -5.37
C ILE A 75 -19.08 2.81 -6.75
N TYR A 76 -19.12 2.05 -7.85
CA TYR A 76 -18.84 2.59 -9.18
C TYR A 76 -20.10 2.97 -9.97
N ASN A 77 -20.15 4.19 -10.48
CA ASN A 77 -21.35 4.74 -11.09
C ASN A 77 -21.48 4.42 -12.58
N THR A 78 -20.40 4.64 -13.32
CA THR A 78 -20.39 4.48 -14.79
C THR A 78 -19.09 3.79 -15.25
N GLY A 79 -18.57 2.91 -14.40
CA GLY A 79 -17.21 2.39 -14.47
C GLY A 79 -16.25 3.20 -13.59
N LEU A 80 -15.09 2.63 -13.29
CA LEU A 80 -14.03 3.31 -12.55
C LEU A 80 -13.25 4.22 -13.50
N PRO A 81 -12.84 5.44 -13.07
CA PRO A 81 -11.91 6.25 -13.84
C PRO A 81 -10.67 5.42 -14.20
N THR A 82 -10.13 5.62 -15.41
CA THR A 82 -8.99 4.83 -15.88
C THR A 82 -7.80 4.96 -14.93
N GLY A 83 -7.59 6.15 -14.36
CA GLY A 83 -6.56 6.36 -13.35
C GLY A 83 -6.74 5.53 -12.07
N VAL A 84 -7.98 5.26 -11.66
CA VAL A 84 -8.26 4.40 -10.49
C VAL A 84 -7.95 2.93 -10.81
N LEU A 85 -8.26 2.47 -12.02
CA LEU A 85 -7.89 1.12 -12.47
C LEU A 85 -6.37 0.92 -12.49
N PHE A 86 -5.62 1.92 -12.98
CA PHE A 86 -4.17 1.91 -12.89
C PHE A 86 -3.67 1.87 -11.44
N SER A 87 -4.27 2.65 -10.53
CA SER A 87 -3.96 2.58 -9.10
C SER A 87 -4.24 1.19 -8.52
N PHE A 88 -5.31 0.49 -8.92
CA PHE A 88 -5.58 -0.87 -8.46
C PHE A 88 -4.54 -1.87 -8.95
N LEU A 89 -4.21 -1.82 -10.25
CA LEU A 89 -3.16 -2.67 -10.80
C LEU A 89 -1.82 -2.43 -10.08
N TRP A 90 -1.49 -1.17 -9.82
CA TRP A 90 -0.28 -0.80 -9.12
C TRP A 90 -0.29 -1.28 -7.66
N VAL A 91 -1.37 -1.05 -6.92
CA VAL A 91 -1.49 -1.47 -5.52
C VAL A 91 -1.45 -3.00 -5.43
N MET A 92 -2.27 -3.71 -6.20
CA MET A 92 -2.33 -5.18 -6.17
C MET A 92 -1.03 -5.82 -6.65
N GLY A 93 -0.46 -5.32 -7.74
CA GLY A 93 0.84 -5.77 -8.26
C GLY A 93 1.98 -5.48 -7.27
N GLY A 94 2.04 -4.27 -6.74
CA GLY A 94 3.04 -3.83 -5.77
C GLY A 94 2.97 -4.59 -4.44
N LEU A 95 1.76 -4.85 -3.93
CA LEU A 95 1.55 -5.70 -2.74
C LEU A 95 2.03 -7.13 -2.98
N THR A 96 1.71 -7.70 -4.15
CA THR A 96 2.10 -9.08 -4.50
C THR A 96 3.61 -9.20 -4.65
N ILE A 97 4.23 -8.36 -5.47
CA ILE A 97 5.68 -8.36 -5.69
C ILE A 97 6.41 -8.01 -4.39
N GLY A 98 5.90 -7.03 -3.63
CA GLY A 98 6.46 -6.65 -2.34
C GLY A 98 6.42 -7.79 -1.32
N TRP A 99 5.32 -8.55 -1.26
CA TRP A 99 5.19 -9.72 -0.39
C TRP A 99 6.13 -10.86 -0.80
N LEU A 100 6.25 -11.15 -2.11
CA LEU A 100 7.19 -12.14 -2.63
C LEU A 100 8.64 -11.74 -2.29
N ALA A 101 9.00 -10.48 -2.54
CA ALA A 101 10.34 -9.97 -2.28
C ALA A 101 10.75 -10.14 -0.81
N ILE A 102 9.88 -9.78 0.15
CA ILE A 102 10.21 -9.93 1.58
C ILE A 102 10.22 -11.39 2.04
N SER A 103 9.38 -12.24 1.44
CA SER A 103 9.32 -13.68 1.75
C SER A 103 10.60 -14.37 1.30
N ILE A 104 11.01 -14.16 0.04
CA ILE A 104 12.27 -14.68 -0.50
C ILE A 104 13.46 -14.15 0.31
N HIS A 105 13.49 -12.85 0.60
CA HIS A 105 14.54 -12.25 1.42
C HIS A 105 14.68 -12.93 2.80
N SER A 106 13.56 -13.21 3.46
CA SER A 106 13.53 -13.81 4.78
C SER A 106 14.04 -15.25 4.77
N VAL A 107 13.70 -16.02 3.74
CA VAL A 107 14.22 -17.39 3.53
C VAL A 107 15.72 -17.36 3.27
N LEU A 108 16.20 -16.53 2.35
CA LEU A 108 17.63 -16.44 2.01
C LEU A 108 18.49 -16.06 3.22
N ILE A 109 18.04 -15.07 4.01
CA ILE A 109 18.73 -14.67 5.24
C ILE A 109 18.64 -15.78 6.31
N GLY A 110 17.52 -16.48 6.39
CA GLY A 110 17.36 -17.65 7.27
C GLY A 110 18.32 -18.77 6.96
N ASN A 111 18.39 -19.19 5.70
CA ASN A 111 19.27 -20.26 5.25
C ASN A 111 20.74 -19.91 5.44
N LYS A 112 21.13 -18.66 5.13
CA LYS A 112 22.50 -18.19 5.34
C LYS A 112 22.88 -18.15 6.83
N ALA A 113 21.97 -17.66 7.68
CA ALA A 113 22.19 -17.65 9.13
C ALA A 113 22.32 -19.06 9.69
N MET A 114 21.49 -20.00 9.23
CA MET A 114 21.57 -21.40 9.64
C MET A 114 22.89 -22.03 9.18
N SER A 115 23.31 -21.81 7.93
CA SER A 115 24.57 -22.34 7.40
C SER A 115 25.78 -21.82 8.18
N ASN A 116 25.82 -20.51 8.48
CA ASN A 116 26.88 -19.92 9.28
C ASN A 116 26.90 -20.47 10.71
N LEU A 117 25.73 -20.60 11.34
CA LEU A 117 25.61 -21.17 12.68
C LEU A 117 26.06 -22.64 12.72
N SER A 118 25.65 -23.46 11.74
CA SER A 118 26.07 -24.87 11.65
C SER A 118 27.57 -25.00 11.51
N LYS A 119 28.22 -24.15 10.70
CA LYS A 119 29.69 -24.12 10.57
C LYS A 119 30.36 -23.75 11.90
N ARG A 120 29.83 -22.74 12.60
CA ARG A 120 30.35 -22.32 13.91
C ARG A 120 30.20 -23.40 14.97
N ILE A 121 29.05 -24.08 15.02
CA ILE A 121 28.82 -25.18 15.96
C ILE A 121 29.77 -26.35 15.67
N ALA A 122 30.02 -26.65 14.39
CA ALA A 122 30.95 -27.71 14.00
C ALA A 122 32.41 -27.40 14.39
N GLN A 123 32.79 -26.12 14.49
CA GLN A 123 34.13 -25.68 14.84
C GLN A 123 34.33 -25.48 16.34
N ASP A 124 33.41 -24.76 16.99
CA ASP A 124 33.57 -24.27 18.36
C ASP A 124 32.71 -25.02 19.38
N GLY A 125 31.85 -25.94 18.92
CA GLY A 125 30.80 -26.55 19.74
C GLY A 125 29.61 -25.61 19.98
N LEU A 126 28.58 -26.12 20.67
CA LEU A 126 27.41 -25.32 21.04
C LEU A 126 27.61 -24.70 22.42
N ASP A 127 27.54 -23.37 22.50
CA ASP A 127 27.50 -22.66 23.79
C ASP A 127 26.17 -22.98 24.50
N GLN A 128 26.23 -23.70 25.63
CA GLN A 128 25.06 -24.23 26.34
C GLN A 128 24.13 -23.16 26.92
N LYS A 129 24.56 -21.89 26.96
CA LYS A 129 23.79 -20.80 27.61
C LYS A 129 22.75 -20.13 26.70
N SER A 130 22.82 -20.31 25.37
CA SER A 130 21.97 -19.60 24.41
C SER A 130 21.03 -20.55 23.65
N SER A 131 19.77 -20.15 23.48
CA SER A 131 18.85 -20.88 22.61
C SER A 131 19.28 -20.79 21.16
N ILE A 132 19.10 -21.88 20.39
CA ILE A 132 19.34 -21.90 18.94
C ILE A 132 18.57 -20.77 18.23
N LYS A 133 17.36 -20.44 18.70
CA LYS A 133 16.56 -19.34 18.13
C LYS A 133 17.25 -17.98 18.28
N ASP A 134 17.87 -17.74 19.43
CA ASP A 134 18.56 -16.48 19.72
C ASP A 134 19.87 -16.39 18.93
N LEU A 135 20.60 -17.50 18.83
CA LEU A 135 21.81 -17.59 18.01
C LEU A 135 21.53 -17.30 16.53
N ILE A 136 20.43 -17.85 15.98
CA ILE A 136 20.00 -17.53 14.61
C ILE A 136 19.62 -16.05 14.48
N ALA A 137 18.95 -15.46 15.47
CA ALA A 137 18.57 -14.05 15.42
C ALA A 137 19.80 -13.12 15.41
N ILE A 138 20.81 -13.44 16.23
CA ILE A 138 22.11 -12.75 16.27
C ILE A 138 22.80 -12.85 14.91
N GLU A 139 22.85 -14.04 14.32
CA GLU A 139 23.51 -14.26 13.04
C GLU A 139 22.79 -13.52 11.89
N LYS A 140 21.46 -13.53 11.86
CA LYS A 140 20.67 -12.72 10.91
C LYS A 140 20.99 -11.23 11.04
N GLN A 141 21.17 -10.74 12.26
CA GLN A 141 21.55 -9.35 12.51
C GLN A 141 22.98 -9.06 12.03
N ALA A 142 23.92 -9.96 12.28
CA ALA A 142 25.30 -9.86 11.82
C ALA A 142 25.39 -9.80 10.29
N ILE A 143 24.72 -10.72 9.59
CA ILE A 143 24.61 -10.73 8.12
C ILE A 143 23.98 -9.43 7.62
N THR A 144 22.97 -8.91 8.30
CA THR A 144 22.32 -7.65 7.89
C THR A 144 23.23 -6.44 8.10
N ARG A 145 24.06 -6.43 9.14
CA ARG A 145 25.02 -5.35 9.44
C ARG A 145 26.21 -5.36 8.48
N SER A 146 26.68 -6.53 8.04
CA SER A 146 27.82 -6.66 7.13
C SER A 146 27.54 -6.21 5.69
N LYS A 147 26.27 -5.97 5.33
CA LYS A 147 25.91 -5.51 3.98
C LYS A 147 26.46 -4.12 3.65
N THR A 148 27.03 -4.01 2.45
CA THR A 148 27.45 -2.73 1.86
C THR A 148 26.26 -1.84 1.52
N ILE A 149 26.51 -0.55 1.25
CA ILE A 149 25.46 0.41 0.83
C ILE A 149 24.74 -0.10 -0.42
N LEU A 150 25.49 -0.52 -1.45
CA LEU A 150 24.91 -1.04 -2.70
C LEU A 150 24.06 -2.28 -2.45
N GLN A 151 24.54 -3.22 -1.63
CA GLN A 151 23.76 -4.41 -1.25
C GLN A 151 22.50 -4.09 -0.43
N ARG A 152 22.43 -2.93 0.23
CA ARG A 152 21.23 -2.46 0.92
C ARG A 152 20.26 -1.83 -0.07
N ILE A 153 20.74 -0.93 -0.95
CA ILE A 153 19.93 -0.25 -1.96
C ILE A 153 19.30 -1.29 -2.91
N PHE A 154 20.12 -2.16 -3.50
CA PHE A 154 19.68 -3.21 -4.40
C PHE A 154 19.35 -4.51 -3.65
N SER A 155 18.52 -4.40 -2.61
CA SER A 155 18.01 -5.56 -1.88
C SER A 155 16.52 -5.77 -2.11
N LEU A 156 16.09 -7.04 -2.03
CA LEU A 156 14.68 -7.41 -1.98
C LEU A 156 13.92 -6.72 -0.84
N LYS A 157 14.60 -6.42 0.28
CA LYS A 157 14.00 -5.68 1.40
C LYS A 157 13.71 -4.23 1.04
N THR A 158 14.62 -3.58 0.31
CA THR A 158 14.41 -2.23 -0.20
C THR A 158 13.34 -2.20 -1.27
N LEU A 159 13.35 -3.15 -2.20
CA LEU A 159 12.28 -3.32 -3.19
C LEU A 159 10.91 -3.44 -2.51
N HIS A 160 10.79 -4.30 -1.49
CA HIS A 160 9.58 -4.41 -0.68
C HIS A 160 9.18 -3.05 -0.08
N GLY A 161 10.10 -2.36 0.60
CA GLY A 161 9.83 -1.05 1.21
C GLY A 161 9.33 -0.02 0.19
N CYS A 162 9.98 0.07 -0.97
CA CYS A 162 9.62 0.99 -2.04
C CYS A 162 8.22 0.70 -2.60
N LEU A 163 7.91 -0.58 -2.89
CA LEU A 163 6.60 -0.96 -3.40
C LEU A 163 5.49 -0.71 -2.37
N MET A 164 5.72 -1.06 -1.10
CA MET A 164 4.74 -0.82 -0.03
C MET A 164 4.49 0.68 0.18
N PHE A 165 5.54 1.50 0.17
CA PHE A 165 5.42 2.96 0.28
C PHE A 165 4.66 3.57 -0.90
N THR A 166 4.98 3.14 -2.13
CA THR A 166 4.34 3.66 -3.34
C THR A 166 2.86 3.31 -3.37
N SER A 167 2.51 2.07 -3.00
CA SER A 167 1.11 1.66 -2.85
C SER A 167 0.40 2.47 -1.77
N TRP A 168 1.08 2.79 -0.66
CA TRP A 168 0.49 3.60 0.42
C TRP A 168 0.15 5.02 -0.06
N ILE A 169 1.06 5.72 -0.75
CA ILE A 169 0.80 7.08 -1.27
C ILE A 169 -0.41 7.13 -2.22
N ASN A 170 -0.59 6.10 -3.06
CA ASN A 170 -1.70 6.06 -4.02
C ASN A 170 -3.08 6.11 -3.36
N ILE A 171 -3.18 5.70 -2.09
CA ILE A 171 -4.42 5.76 -1.30
C ILE A 171 -4.36 6.90 -0.27
N SER A 172 -3.27 7.03 0.48
CA SER A 172 -3.16 8.01 1.57
C SER A 172 -3.21 9.46 1.08
N GLY A 173 -2.64 9.75 -0.10
CA GLY A 173 -2.71 11.07 -0.71
C GLY A 173 -4.14 11.53 -1.04
N ARG A 174 -5.09 10.59 -1.14
CA ARG A 174 -6.51 10.88 -1.42
C ARG A 174 -7.29 11.23 -0.15
N ILE A 175 -6.80 10.83 1.02
CA ILE A 175 -7.46 11.12 2.31
C ILE A 175 -7.50 12.63 2.56
N GLY A 176 -6.42 13.35 2.28
CA GLY A 176 -6.32 14.78 2.54
C GLY A 176 -7.13 15.67 1.58
N VAL A 177 -7.65 15.12 0.49
CA VAL A 177 -8.45 15.85 -0.51
C VAL A 177 -9.90 15.34 -0.60
N THR A 178 -10.24 14.28 0.13
CA THR A 178 -11.60 13.76 0.21
C THR A 178 -12.28 14.35 1.44
N ASN A 179 -13.28 15.21 1.25
CA ASN A 179 -14.08 15.71 2.37
C ASN A 179 -15.04 14.60 2.82
N PRO A 180 -14.91 14.05 4.05
CA PRO A 180 -15.80 13.00 4.54
C PRO A 180 -17.24 13.47 4.73
N GLY A 181 -17.48 14.79 4.73
CA GLY A 181 -18.82 15.38 4.81
C GLY A 181 -19.52 15.58 3.46
N ASP A 182 -18.84 15.33 2.34
CA ASP A 182 -19.48 15.47 1.03
C ASP A 182 -20.46 14.31 0.79
N GLU A 183 -21.68 14.62 0.35
CA GLU A 183 -22.66 13.60 -0.02
C GLU A 183 -22.16 12.81 -1.25
N PHE A 184 -21.85 11.53 -1.03
CA PHE A 184 -21.62 10.58 -2.11
C PHE A 184 -22.96 10.11 -2.69
N GLU A 185 -23.10 10.19 -4.01
CA GLU A 185 -24.28 9.78 -4.74
C GLU A 185 -23.92 8.80 -5.85
N CYS A 186 -24.81 7.85 -6.11
CA CYS A 186 -24.64 6.92 -7.22
C CYS A 186 -25.22 7.50 -8.53
N TYR A 187 -24.36 7.99 -9.43
CA TYR A 187 -24.74 8.39 -10.80
C TYR A 187 -25.01 7.16 -11.69
N ALA A 188 -25.94 7.27 -12.64
CA ALA A 188 -26.35 6.18 -13.54
C ALA A 188 -26.34 6.64 -15.01
N TYR A 189 -26.53 5.71 -15.96
CA TYR A 189 -27.01 6.07 -17.31
C TYR A 189 -28.24 6.99 -17.16
N PRO A 190 -28.42 8.00 -18.04
CA PRO A 190 -29.38 9.06 -17.80
C PRO A 190 -30.77 8.45 -17.59
N ALA A 191 -31.27 8.60 -16.37
CA ALA A 191 -32.55 8.11 -15.94
C ALA A 191 -33.28 9.28 -15.27
N TYR A 192 -34.53 9.47 -15.64
CA TYR A 192 -35.43 10.36 -14.93
C TYR A 192 -35.74 9.71 -13.59
N LYS A 193 -35.29 10.32 -12.48
CA LYS A 193 -35.61 9.87 -11.13
C LYS A 193 -36.25 11.01 -10.32
N PRO A 194 -37.34 10.77 -9.57
CA PRO A 194 -37.97 11.78 -8.72
C PRO A 194 -37.22 11.88 -7.39
N ILE A 195 -36.04 12.52 -7.40
CA ILE A 195 -35.12 12.56 -6.25
C ILE A 195 -35.01 13.98 -5.69
N ALA A 196 -35.09 14.11 -4.37
CA ALA A 196 -34.79 15.34 -3.63
C ALA A 196 -33.48 15.17 -2.85
N THR A 197 -32.38 15.76 -3.34
CA THR A 197 -31.09 15.83 -2.61
C THR A 197 -30.52 17.25 -2.67
N SER A 198 -29.46 17.51 -1.92
CA SER A 198 -28.76 18.81 -1.95
C SER A 198 -28.27 19.21 -3.35
N ARG A 199 -28.07 18.22 -4.24
CA ARG A 199 -27.57 18.40 -5.61
C ARG A 199 -28.67 18.39 -6.69
N PHE A 200 -29.88 17.91 -6.37
CA PHE A 200 -30.98 17.75 -7.32
C PHE A 200 -32.30 18.28 -6.75
N ASN A 201 -32.88 19.28 -7.44
CA ASN A 201 -34.12 19.98 -7.06
C ASN A 201 -35.43 19.21 -7.40
N GLY A 202 -35.47 17.89 -7.25
CA GLY A 202 -36.73 17.15 -7.36
C GLY A 202 -37.57 17.24 -6.08
N THR A 203 -38.85 16.90 -6.17
CA THR A 203 -39.77 16.92 -5.01
C THR A 203 -39.91 15.55 -4.31
N GLY A 204 -39.18 14.53 -4.75
CA GLY A 204 -39.35 13.16 -4.25
C GLY A 204 -40.63 12.46 -4.74
N THR A 205 -41.42 13.13 -5.59
CA THR A 205 -42.72 12.64 -6.09
C THR A 205 -42.64 12.36 -7.59
N ALA A 206 -43.35 11.33 -8.06
CA ALA A 206 -43.32 10.87 -9.46
C ALA A 206 -43.67 11.96 -10.50
N ASN A 207 -44.24 13.08 -10.08
CA ASN A 207 -44.66 14.18 -10.96
C ASN A 207 -43.55 15.21 -11.24
N ASN A 208 -42.40 15.14 -10.55
CA ASN A 208 -41.29 16.06 -10.78
C ASN A 208 -39.98 15.28 -10.89
N ILE A 209 -39.73 14.80 -12.10
CA ILE A 209 -38.66 13.88 -12.38
C ILE A 209 -37.43 14.66 -12.87
N THR A 210 -36.29 14.48 -12.20
CA THR A 210 -35.04 15.16 -12.56
C THR A 210 -34.16 14.22 -13.38
N LEU A 211 -33.58 14.73 -14.47
CA LEU A 211 -32.59 14.01 -15.25
C LEU A 211 -31.27 13.97 -14.47
N ILE A 212 -30.84 12.78 -14.06
CA ILE A 212 -29.49 12.62 -13.50
C ILE A 212 -28.48 12.68 -14.66
N PRO A 213 -27.43 13.52 -14.57
CA PRO A 213 -26.42 13.59 -15.60
C PRO A 213 -25.70 12.24 -15.75
N PRO A 214 -25.38 11.84 -16.99
CA PRO A 214 -24.72 10.55 -17.28
C PRO A 214 -23.28 10.47 -16.75
N LYS A 215 -22.72 11.58 -16.28
CA LYS A 215 -21.38 11.72 -15.71
C LYS A 215 -21.46 12.70 -14.56
N ASP A 216 -20.54 12.58 -13.60
CA ASP A 216 -20.39 13.60 -12.56
C ASP A 216 -20.18 14.99 -13.20
N PRO A 217 -21.07 15.97 -12.94
CA PRO A 217 -20.99 17.30 -13.53
C PRO A 217 -19.75 18.08 -13.08
N ASN A 218 -19.12 17.68 -11.97
CA ASN A 218 -17.89 18.28 -11.46
C ASN A 218 -16.62 17.52 -11.89
N TYR A 219 -16.75 16.45 -12.68
CA TYR A 219 -15.60 15.63 -13.08
C TYR A 219 -14.47 16.45 -13.71
N SER A 220 -14.82 17.40 -14.58
CA SER A 220 -13.86 18.29 -15.27
C SER A 220 -13.03 19.16 -14.34
N LYS A 221 -13.48 19.41 -13.10
CA LYS A 221 -12.74 20.19 -12.10
C LYS A 221 -11.66 19.36 -11.40
N ALA A 222 -11.69 18.03 -11.54
CA ALA A 222 -10.71 17.17 -10.90
C ALA A 222 -9.34 17.30 -11.60
N PRO A 223 -8.22 17.30 -10.84
CA PRO A 223 -6.89 17.52 -11.41
C PRO A 223 -6.46 16.43 -12.41
N TRP A 224 -7.08 15.25 -12.37
CA TRP A 224 -6.82 14.15 -13.31
C TRP A 224 -7.69 14.16 -14.57
N ALA A 225 -8.74 14.98 -14.64
CA ALA A 225 -9.80 14.85 -15.63
C ALA A 225 -9.35 14.94 -17.10
N TYR A 226 -8.30 15.72 -17.38
CA TYR A 226 -7.84 15.97 -18.75
C TYR A 226 -6.71 15.05 -19.20
N ARG A 227 -6.03 14.38 -18.26
CA ARG A 227 -4.86 13.54 -18.55
C ARG A 227 -4.74 12.37 -17.58
N GLU A 228 -5.80 11.58 -17.45
CA GLU A 228 -5.92 10.50 -16.46
C GLU A 228 -4.74 9.52 -16.48
N ALA A 229 -4.31 9.10 -17.67
CA ALA A 229 -3.20 8.16 -17.81
C ALA A 229 -1.87 8.77 -17.35
N GLN A 230 -1.57 10.01 -17.75
CA GLN A 230 -0.36 10.70 -17.29
C GLN A 230 -0.40 10.92 -15.78
N TRP A 231 -1.55 11.33 -15.26
CA TRP A 231 -1.76 11.52 -13.83
C TRP A 231 -1.55 10.23 -13.04
N ALA A 232 -2.08 9.11 -13.53
CA ALA A 232 -1.90 7.80 -12.92
C ALA A 232 -0.44 7.34 -12.92
N VAL A 233 0.27 7.53 -14.04
CA VAL A 233 1.70 7.23 -14.15
C VAL A 233 2.51 8.11 -13.19
N MET A 234 2.24 9.42 -13.13
CA MET A 234 2.92 10.34 -12.22
C MET A 234 2.70 9.97 -10.75
N LEU A 235 1.46 9.62 -10.38
CA LEU A 235 1.12 9.14 -9.03
C LEU A 235 1.70 7.76 -8.69
N SER A 236 2.19 7.01 -9.67
CA SER A 236 2.83 5.71 -9.46
C SER A 236 4.35 5.83 -9.43
N LEU A 237 4.95 6.39 -10.49
CA LEU A 237 6.40 6.51 -10.62
C LEU A 237 6.99 7.60 -9.71
N GLY A 238 6.29 8.72 -9.51
CA GLY A 238 6.76 9.81 -8.65
C GLY A 238 7.02 9.34 -7.22
N PRO A 239 6.04 8.72 -6.53
CA PRO A 239 6.25 8.21 -5.19
C PRO A 239 7.27 7.07 -5.13
N LEU A 240 7.41 6.27 -6.19
CA LEU A 240 8.45 5.24 -6.27
C LEU A 240 9.86 5.85 -6.28
N SER A 241 10.08 6.92 -7.06
CA SER A 241 11.34 7.65 -7.05
C SER A 241 11.63 8.25 -5.67
N VAL A 242 10.64 8.83 -5.01
CA VAL A 242 10.77 9.34 -3.63
C VAL A 242 11.12 8.22 -2.66
N ALA A 243 10.44 7.07 -2.73
CA ALA A 243 10.72 5.92 -1.89
C ALA A 243 12.15 5.40 -2.07
N PHE A 244 12.62 5.37 -3.32
CA PHE A 244 13.99 5.00 -3.64
C PHE A 244 15.01 5.96 -3.01
N LEU A 245 14.79 7.27 -3.11
CA LEU A 245 15.66 8.27 -2.48
C LEU A 245 15.69 8.13 -0.95
N ILE A 246 14.54 7.88 -0.31
CA ILE A 246 14.46 7.57 1.12
C ILE A 246 15.28 6.33 1.45
N ALA A 247 15.22 5.28 0.62
CA ALA A 247 15.99 4.06 0.83
C ALA A 247 17.50 4.29 0.68
N VAL A 248 17.93 5.10 -0.28
CA VAL A 248 19.33 5.51 -0.43
C VAL A 248 19.81 6.24 0.81
N PHE A 249 19.05 7.25 1.26
CA PHE A 249 19.37 8.00 2.48
C PHE A 249 19.46 7.08 3.70
N TYR A 250 18.49 6.19 3.89
CA TYR A 250 18.49 5.21 4.97
C TYR A 250 19.69 4.24 4.91
N ALA A 251 20.07 3.79 3.71
CA ALA A 251 21.23 2.91 3.54
C ALA A 251 22.54 3.62 3.93
N VAL A 252 22.69 4.90 3.59
CA VAL A 252 23.86 5.71 3.94
C VAL A 252 23.94 5.92 5.45
N THR A 253 22.84 6.32 6.10
CA THR A 253 22.82 6.60 7.55
C THR A 253 23.13 5.36 8.39
N ILE A 254 22.54 4.20 8.04
CA ILE A 254 22.83 2.95 8.73
C ILE A 254 24.29 2.50 8.54
N ASN A 255 24.85 2.69 7.35
CA ASN A 255 26.25 2.34 7.10
C ASN A 255 27.21 3.22 7.92
N GLN A 256 26.93 4.52 8.02
CA GLN A 256 27.71 5.44 8.88
C GLN A 256 27.59 5.06 10.36
N ALA A 257 26.39 4.76 10.84
CA ALA A 257 26.17 4.31 12.22
C ALA A 257 26.92 3.00 12.53
N THR A 258 26.93 2.06 11.58
CA THR A 258 27.62 0.77 11.72
C THR A 258 29.14 0.96 11.79
N LYS A 259 29.72 1.78 10.91
CA LYS A 259 31.16 2.14 10.94
C LYS A 259 31.58 2.78 12.26
N LYS A 260 30.76 3.68 12.81
CA LYS A 260 31.04 4.33 14.09
C LYS A 260 31.03 3.35 15.26
N SER A 261 30.16 2.34 15.24
CA SER A 261 30.07 1.32 16.30
C SER A 261 31.17 0.25 16.22
N ASN A 262 31.82 0.07 15.07
CA ASN A 262 32.81 -0.98 14.83
C ASN A 262 33.95 -0.48 13.92
N PRO A 263 34.86 0.38 14.41
CA PRO A 263 35.92 0.98 13.60
C PRO A 263 36.94 -0.03 13.04
N ASN A 264 37.08 -1.20 13.67
CA ASN A 264 38.02 -2.26 13.26
C ASN A 264 37.44 -3.27 12.26
N GLN A 265 36.18 -3.14 11.87
CA GLN A 265 35.56 -4.04 10.91
C GLN A 265 35.84 -3.51 9.49
N SER A 266 37.05 -3.78 9.00
CA SER A 266 37.41 -3.61 7.58
C SER A 266 36.29 -4.23 6.75
N THR A 267 35.72 -3.46 5.83
CA THR A 267 34.62 -3.87 4.95
C THR A 267 35.01 -5.19 4.28
N VAL A 268 34.59 -6.33 4.83
CA VAL A 268 34.74 -7.61 4.16
C VAL A 268 33.75 -7.55 3.01
N VAL A 269 34.27 -7.21 1.84
CA VAL A 269 33.59 -7.34 0.57
C VAL A 269 33.40 -8.84 0.35
N LEU A 270 32.37 -9.41 0.97
CA LEU A 270 31.75 -10.64 0.49
C LEU A 270 31.08 -10.29 -0.83
N LEU A 271 31.89 -10.17 -1.88
CA LEU A 271 31.48 -10.63 -3.19
C LEU A 271 31.08 -12.08 -2.96
N LEU A 272 29.78 -12.34 -2.91
CA LEU A 272 29.32 -13.69 -3.18
C LEU A 272 29.89 -14.00 -4.57
N PRO A 273 30.71 -15.04 -4.74
CA PRO A 273 30.74 -15.67 -6.05
C PRO A 273 29.30 -16.08 -6.34
N GLU A 274 28.82 -15.76 -7.54
CA GLU A 274 27.74 -16.51 -8.15
C GLU A 274 28.25 -17.94 -8.37
N ASP A 275 28.29 -18.74 -7.30
CA ASP A 275 28.43 -20.18 -7.43
C ASP A 275 27.03 -20.74 -7.66
N GLN A 276 26.79 -21.04 -8.94
CA GLN A 276 26.02 -22.16 -9.52
C GLN A 276 24.78 -22.67 -8.75
#